data_AF-A0A7W1EPN6-F1
#
_entry.id   AF-A0A7W1EPN6-F1
#
_cell.length_a   1.000
_cell.length_b   1.000
_cell.length_c   1.000
_cell.angle_alpha   90.00
_cell.angle_beta   90.00
_cell.angle_gamma   90.00
#
_symmetry.space_group_name_H-M   'P 1'
#
loop_
_entity.id
_entity.type
_entity.pdbx_description
1 polymer ?
#
loop_
_entity_poly.entity_id
_entity_poly.type
_entity_poly.pdbx_seq_one_letter_code
_entity_poly.pdbx_strand_id
1 'polypeptide(L)'
;MTRRWLRKTAALGLCLLASTRAGAQENAGDVGLARALVATESVTVAWNRAIRVSRSMPTLQVVVMPQLRRGSAIHARAWAALRELGASHVRFVPWVPYPRLAVAELEPPVTGSPSWNASLIDPIVADFAAAMERR
;
A
#
# COMPACT_ATOMS: atom_id res chain seq x y z
N MET A 1 78.99 21.99 -17.23
CA MET A 1 78.18 23.16 -17.63
C MET A 1 77.19 22.69 -18.69
N THR A 2 75.92 22.46 -18.31
CA THR A 2 74.73 23.27 -18.73
C THR A 2 74.23 22.94 -20.15
N ARG A 3 72.95 22.79 -20.50
CA ARG A 3 71.61 22.71 -19.86
C ARG A 3 70.63 22.69 -21.06
N ARG A 4 69.42 22.11 -20.89
CA ARG A 4 68.19 22.26 -21.73
C ARG A 4 68.29 21.53 -23.10
N TRP A 5 67.34 20.72 -23.56
CA TRP A 5 65.86 20.82 -23.60
C TRP A 5 65.29 19.39 -23.68
N LEU A 6 64.43 18.94 -22.76
CA LEU A 6 62.97 19.13 -22.72
C LEU A 6 62.24 18.64 -23.99
N ARG A 7 61.80 17.37 -23.99
CA ARG A 7 60.62 16.90 -24.74
C ARG A 7 60.27 15.45 -24.36
N LYS A 8 58.94 15.22 -24.26
CA LYS A 8 58.19 13.95 -24.19
C LYS A 8 57.80 13.51 -22.77
N THR A 9 56.68 14.03 -22.26
CA THR A 9 55.31 13.45 -22.33
C THR A 9 55.15 12.19 -21.47
N ALA A 10 54.61 12.38 -20.25
CA ALA A 10 54.14 11.31 -19.38
C ALA A 10 52.73 11.65 -18.89
N ALA A 11 51.73 10.92 -19.39
CA ALA A 11 50.43 10.73 -18.76
C ALA A 11 49.68 9.67 -19.56
N LEU A 12 49.75 8.42 -19.11
CA LEU A 12 48.66 7.44 -19.16
C LEU A 12 49.17 6.15 -18.52
N GLY A 13 48.57 5.74 -17.41
CA GLY A 13 48.99 4.56 -16.67
C GLY A 13 47.90 4.12 -15.69
N LEU A 14 46.74 3.76 -16.23
CA LEU A 14 45.68 3.02 -15.55
C LEU A 14 45.88 1.53 -15.88
N CYS A 15 46.07 0.67 -14.89
CA CYS A 15 45.35 -0.61 -14.74
C CYS A 15 45.89 -1.47 -13.60
N LEU A 16 44.93 -2.06 -12.88
CA LEU A 16 44.97 -3.06 -11.82
C LEU A 16 46.03 -4.17 -11.97
N LEU A 17 46.54 -4.67 -10.83
CA LEU A 17 46.30 -6.04 -10.34
C LEU A 17 47.15 -6.34 -9.09
N ALA A 18 46.69 -7.34 -8.33
CA ALA A 18 47.37 -8.16 -7.32
C ALA A 18 47.05 -7.89 -5.84
N SER A 19 46.06 -8.69 -5.44
CA SER A 19 45.60 -9.15 -4.14
C SER A 19 46.65 -9.45 -3.06
N THR A 20 46.23 -9.15 -1.83
CA THR A 20 46.47 -9.89 -0.57
C THR A 20 47.91 -10.25 -0.16
N ARG A 21 48.40 -9.53 0.85
CA ARG A 21 49.09 -10.15 1.98
C ARG A 21 48.48 -9.67 3.29
N ALA A 22 47.91 -10.62 4.02
CA ALA A 22 47.50 -10.46 5.40
C ALA A 22 48.75 -10.25 6.27
N GLY A 23 48.80 -9.11 6.95
CA GLY A 23 49.67 -8.86 8.10
C GLY A 23 48.78 -8.23 9.15
N ALA A 24 48.61 -8.93 10.28
CA ALA A 24 47.86 -8.45 11.42
C ALA A 24 48.51 -7.19 11.99
N GLN A 25 47.72 -6.13 12.21
CA GLN A 25 47.97 -5.21 13.30
C GLN A 25 46.63 -4.84 13.94
N GLU A 26 46.61 -4.99 15.27
CA GLU A 26 45.46 -4.95 16.15
C GLU A 26 44.89 -3.52 16.34
N ASN A 27 43.56 -3.49 16.38
CA ASN A 27 42.64 -2.57 17.04
C ASN A 27 43.22 -1.33 17.77
N ALA A 28 42.89 -0.14 17.25
CA ALA A 28 42.51 1.01 18.08
C ALA A 28 41.61 1.96 17.28
N GLY A 29 40.33 1.98 17.66
CA GLY A 29 39.29 2.99 17.42
C GLY A 29 39.43 3.95 16.24
N ASP A 30 38.65 3.70 15.18
CA ASP A 30 37.78 4.73 14.63
C ASP A 30 36.61 4.04 13.92
N VAL A 31 35.54 3.73 14.67
CA VAL A 31 34.26 3.36 14.05
C VAL A 31 33.67 4.66 13.53
N GLY A 32 34.23 5.15 12.43
CA GLY A 32 33.75 6.34 11.75
C GLY A 32 32.28 6.11 11.42
N LEU A 33 31.39 6.72 12.20
CA LEU A 33 29.97 6.82 11.90
C LEU A 33 29.87 7.67 10.63
N ALA A 34 30.00 7.04 9.47
CA ALA A 34 29.76 7.66 8.18
C ALA A 34 28.29 8.07 8.15
N ARG A 35 28.02 9.31 8.53
CA ARG A 35 26.71 9.92 8.42
C ARG A 35 26.47 10.12 6.92
N ALA A 36 25.63 9.28 6.33
CA ALA A 36 25.18 9.47 4.96
C ALA A 36 24.57 10.89 4.85
N LEU A 37 25.20 11.73 4.04
CA LEU A 37 24.68 13.05 3.71
C LEU A 37 23.41 12.83 2.88
N VAL A 38 22.24 13.06 3.49
CA VAL A 38 20.99 13.16 2.74
C VAL A 38 21.05 14.48 1.99
N ALA A 39 21.32 14.41 0.68
CA ALA A 39 21.19 15.57 -0.18
C ALA A 39 19.75 16.07 -0.11
N THR A 40 19.58 17.32 0.29
CA THR A 40 18.26 17.96 0.29
C THR A 40 18.00 18.47 -1.12
N GLU A 41 17.31 17.68 -1.93
CA GLU A 41 16.82 18.13 -3.22
C GLU A 41 15.56 18.97 -3.03
N SER A 42 15.59 20.21 -3.50
CA SER A 42 14.42 21.09 -3.49
C SER A 42 13.48 20.74 -4.65
N VAL A 43 12.25 20.36 -4.34
CA VAL A 43 11.22 20.08 -5.36
C VAL A 43 10.44 21.35 -5.65
N THR A 44 10.58 21.89 -6.87
CA THR A 44 9.76 23.03 -7.35
C THR A 44 8.60 22.51 -8.19
N VAL A 45 7.37 22.86 -7.82
CA VAL A 45 6.15 22.44 -8.54
C VAL A 45 5.60 23.61 -9.37
N ALA A 46 5.50 23.42 -10.68
CA ALA A 46 4.85 24.36 -11.59
C ALA A 46 3.35 24.05 -11.74
N TRP A 47 2.51 24.65 -10.90
CA TRP A 47 1.06 24.37 -10.85
C TRP A 47 0.29 24.75 -12.12
N ASN A 48 0.86 25.59 -12.97
CA ASN A 48 0.29 25.99 -14.27
C ASN A 48 0.67 25.05 -15.43
N ARG A 49 1.45 24.00 -15.17
CA ARG A 49 1.93 23.07 -16.19
C ARG A 49 1.61 21.63 -15.81
N ALA A 50 0.57 21.07 -16.43
CA ALA A 50 0.31 19.63 -16.35
C ALA A 50 1.33 18.84 -17.18
N ILE A 51 2.12 17.98 -16.53
CA ILE A 51 3.09 17.10 -17.21
C ILE A 51 2.48 15.78 -17.68
N ARG A 52 1.39 15.34 -17.02
CA ARG A 52 0.65 14.11 -17.34
C ARG A 52 -0.70 14.13 -16.62
N VAL A 53 -1.71 13.50 -17.22
CA VAL A 53 -3.00 13.23 -16.57
C VAL A 53 -2.94 11.84 -15.94
N SER A 54 -3.12 11.75 -14.62
CA SER A 54 -3.30 10.47 -13.93
C SER A 54 -4.75 10.02 -14.09
N ARG A 55 -4.97 8.83 -14.65
CA ARG A 55 -6.28 8.20 -14.72
C ARG A 55 -6.32 7.08 -13.67
N SER A 56 -7.09 7.28 -12.62
CA SER A 56 -7.31 6.29 -11.57
C SER A 56 -8.80 6.04 -11.41
N MET A 57 -9.13 4.85 -10.93
CA MET A 57 -10.50 4.46 -10.63
C MET A 57 -10.57 4.09 -9.14
N PRO A 58 -11.41 4.77 -8.34
CA PRO A 58 -11.53 4.45 -6.93
C PRO A 58 -12.15 3.06 -6.75
N THR A 59 -11.49 2.24 -5.94
CA THR A 59 -11.96 0.90 -5.55
C THR A 59 -11.99 0.80 -4.03
N LEU A 60 -12.95 0.07 -3.48
CA LEU A 60 -13.06 -0.13 -2.03
C LEU A 60 -13.46 -1.58 -1.71
N GLN A 61 -13.06 -2.04 -0.54
CA GLN A 61 -13.58 -3.28 0.04
C GLN A 61 -14.42 -2.94 1.27
N VAL A 62 -15.67 -3.39 1.28
CA VAL A 62 -16.53 -3.33 2.46
C VAL A 62 -16.41 -4.66 3.17
N VAL A 63 -15.66 -4.67 4.27
CA VAL A 63 -15.57 -5.83 5.16
C VAL A 63 -16.76 -5.79 6.12
N VAL A 64 -17.57 -6.84 6.09
CA VAL A 64 -18.77 -6.93 6.94
C VAL A 64 -18.38 -7.03 8.40
N MET A 65 -18.93 -6.13 9.20
CA MET A 65 -18.78 -6.08 10.65
C MET A 65 -20.11 -5.72 11.31
N PRO A 66 -20.35 -6.11 12.57
CA PRO A 66 -21.60 -5.80 13.28
C PRO A 66 -21.98 -4.32 13.26
N GLN A 67 -20.99 -3.43 13.23
CA GLN A 67 -21.17 -1.98 13.20
C GLN A 67 -21.75 -1.48 11.88
N LEU A 68 -21.79 -2.27 10.82
CA LEU A 68 -22.47 -1.89 9.57
C LEU A 68 -23.97 -2.26 9.59
N ARG A 69 -24.45 -2.96 10.62
CA ARG A 69 -25.86 -3.32 10.76
C ARG A 69 -26.71 -2.15 11.23
N ARG A 70 -27.99 -2.16 10.86
CA ARG A 70 -29.00 -1.23 11.36
C ARG A 70 -29.03 -1.25 12.89
N GLY A 71 -29.18 -0.07 13.49
CA GLY A 71 -29.15 0.13 14.94
C GLY A 71 -27.75 0.42 15.52
N SER A 72 -26.67 0.26 14.75
CA SER A 72 -25.36 0.74 15.19
C SER A 72 -25.26 2.27 15.07
N ALA A 73 -24.38 2.88 15.87
CA ALA A 73 -24.15 4.33 15.84
C ALA A 73 -23.56 4.84 14.51
N ILE A 74 -22.86 3.98 13.75
CA ILE A 74 -22.16 4.38 12.52
C ILE A 74 -22.87 3.96 11.24
N HIS A 75 -23.94 3.15 11.34
CA HIS A 75 -24.61 2.53 10.19
C HIS A 75 -24.94 3.52 9.07
N ALA A 76 -25.71 4.56 9.37
CA ALA A 76 -26.17 5.52 8.37
C ALA A 76 -25.00 6.29 7.72
N ARG A 77 -24.01 6.68 8.53
CA ARG A 77 -22.84 7.45 8.08
C ARG A 77 -21.93 6.60 7.21
N ALA A 78 -21.73 5.32 7.53
CA ALA A 78 -20.90 4.41 6.75
C ALA A 78 -21.48 4.19 5.34
N TRP A 79 -22.79 3.94 5.23
CA TRP A 79 -23.44 3.75 3.92
C TRP A 79 -23.56 5.05 3.11
N ALA A 80 -23.75 6.20 3.78
CA ALA A 80 -23.70 7.49 3.11
C ALA A 80 -22.30 7.78 2.54
N ALA A 81 -21.25 7.57 3.32
CA ALA A 81 -19.87 7.75 2.88
C ALA A 81 -19.51 6.82 1.71
N LEU A 82 -19.98 5.58 1.73
CA LEU A 82 -19.77 4.66 0.60
C LEU A 82 -20.39 5.20 -0.69
N ARG A 83 -21.62 5.70 -0.62
CA ARG A 83 -22.32 6.29 -1.77
C ARG A 83 -21.62 7.56 -2.26
N GLU A 84 -21.21 8.43 -1.34
CA GLU A 84 -20.50 9.68 -1.66
C GLU A 84 -19.11 9.46 -2.26
N LEU A 85 -18.42 8.38 -1.88
CA LEU A 85 -17.11 8.03 -2.43
C LEU A 85 -17.17 7.79 -3.95
N GLY A 86 -18.31 7.35 -4.49
CA GLY A 86 -18.47 7.11 -5.93
C GLY A 86 -17.51 6.04 -6.47
N ALA A 87 -17.10 5.09 -5.62
CA ALA A 87 -16.18 4.02 -6.02
C ALA A 87 -16.79 3.17 -7.13
N SER A 88 -16.02 2.93 -8.20
CA SER A 88 -16.53 2.22 -9.39
C SER A 88 -16.57 0.72 -9.20
N HIS A 89 -15.69 0.17 -8.35
CA HIS A 89 -15.65 -1.24 -8.01
C HIS A 89 -15.57 -1.37 -6.49
N VAL A 90 -16.64 -1.89 -5.89
CA VAL A 90 -16.70 -2.14 -4.46
C VAL A 90 -16.92 -3.62 -4.20
N ARG A 91 -16.02 -4.23 -3.44
CA ARG A 91 -16.11 -5.64 -3.07
C ARG A 91 -16.79 -5.78 -1.72
N PHE A 92 -17.96 -6.42 -1.69
CA PHE A 92 -18.60 -6.87 -0.47
C PHE A 92 -17.89 -8.14 0.03
N VAL A 93 -17.33 -8.10 1.23
CA VAL A 93 -16.57 -9.21 1.82
C VAL A 93 -17.21 -9.61 3.14
N PRO A 94 -18.05 -10.65 3.13
CA PRO A 94 -18.46 -11.29 4.35
C PRO A 94 -17.24 -11.87 5.07
N TRP A 95 -17.15 -11.65 6.38
CA TRP A 95 -15.94 -11.92 7.15
C TRP A 95 -16.15 -13.07 8.12
N VAL A 96 -15.27 -14.08 8.06
CA VAL A 96 -15.34 -15.33 8.84
C VAL A 96 -15.51 -15.15 10.35
N PRO A 97 -14.93 -14.13 11.02
CA PRO A 97 -15.16 -13.89 12.44
C PRO A 97 -16.63 -13.64 12.82
N TYR A 98 -17.49 -13.31 11.85
CA TYR A 98 -18.93 -13.12 12.05
C TYR A 98 -19.72 -14.08 11.16
N PRO A 99 -19.71 -15.40 11.46
CA PRO A 99 -20.25 -16.42 10.55
C PRO A 99 -21.72 -16.20 10.21
N ARG A 100 -22.53 -15.75 11.17
CA ARG A 100 -23.95 -15.39 10.99
C ARG A 100 -24.21 -14.18 10.08
N LEU A 101 -23.18 -13.36 9.84
CA LEU A 101 -23.22 -12.25 8.88
C LEU A 101 -22.58 -12.63 7.54
N ALA A 102 -21.94 -13.79 7.46
CA ALA A 102 -21.30 -14.31 6.26
C ALA A 102 -22.10 -15.42 5.58
N VAL A 103 -22.83 -16.18 6.36
CA VAL A 103 -23.67 -17.30 5.93
C VAL A 103 -25.02 -17.14 6.63
N ALA A 104 -26.10 -17.33 5.89
CA ALA A 104 -27.41 -17.57 6.48
C ALA A 104 -27.34 -18.93 7.19
N GLU A 105 -26.91 -18.93 8.45
CA GLU A 105 -26.59 -20.15 9.20
C GLU A 105 -27.83 -21.02 9.41
N LEU A 106 -27.63 -22.34 9.27
CA LEU A 106 -28.64 -23.38 9.33
C LEU A 106 -28.32 -24.40 10.41
N GLU A 107 -29.27 -24.61 11.31
CA GLU A 107 -29.43 -25.92 11.96
C GLU A 107 -29.55 -27.02 10.90
N PRO A 108 -29.20 -28.29 11.20
CA PRO A 108 -29.44 -29.41 10.29
C PRO A 108 -30.89 -29.39 9.77
N PRO A 109 -31.15 -29.67 8.48
CA PRO A 109 -32.49 -29.64 7.94
C PRO A 109 -33.40 -30.62 8.71
N VAL A 110 -34.47 -30.09 9.30
CA VAL A 110 -35.52 -30.90 9.92
C VAL A 110 -36.58 -31.16 8.83
N THR A 111 -37.00 -32.41 8.72
CA THR A 111 -37.92 -32.94 7.68
C THR A 111 -38.92 -31.90 7.16
N GLY A 112 -38.73 -31.48 5.90
CA GLY A 112 -39.71 -30.68 5.15
C GLY A 112 -39.58 -29.15 5.23
N SER A 113 -38.61 -28.59 5.97
CA SER A 113 -38.39 -27.14 6.01
C SER A 113 -36.93 -26.75 5.78
N PRO A 114 -36.65 -25.70 4.98
CA PRO A 114 -35.32 -25.12 4.91
C PRO A 114 -34.98 -24.45 6.24
N SER A 115 -33.75 -24.62 6.74
CA SER A 115 -33.31 -23.95 7.97
C SER A 115 -32.75 -22.53 7.73
N TRP A 116 -32.83 -21.97 6.51
CA TRP A 116 -32.20 -20.70 6.12
C TRP A 116 -32.69 -19.51 6.94
N ASN A 117 -31.79 -18.94 7.74
CA ASN A 117 -32.02 -17.68 8.44
C ASN A 117 -31.18 -16.55 7.85
N ALA A 118 -31.79 -15.79 6.94
CA ALA A 118 -31.15 -14.66 6.29
C ALA A 118 -31.38 -13.31 7.01
N SER A 119 -32.06 -13.31 8.17
CA SER A 119 -32.46 -12.09 8.90
C SER A 119 -31.29 -11.18 9.29
N LEU A 120 -30.08 -11.71 9.33
CA LEU A 120 -28.87 -10.97 9.68
C LEU A 120 -28.08 -10.48 8.46
N ILE A 121 -28.04 -11.26 7.37
CA ILE A 121 -27.25 -10.96 6.17
C ILE A 121 -28.04 -10.15 5.13
N ASP A 122 -29.33 -10.40 4.97
CA ASP A 122 -30.14 -9.73 3.94
C ASP A 122 -30.22 -8.21 4.15
N PRO A 123 -30.46 -7.70 5.36
CA PRO A 123 -30.54 -6.26 5.56
C PRO A 123 -29.24 -5.54 5.17
N ILE A 124 -28.08 -6.12 5.52
CA ILE A 124 -26.80 -5.49 5.24
C ILE A 124 -26.42 -5.57 3.75
N VAL A 125 -26.79 -6.66 3.07
CA VAL A 125 -26.63 -6.78 1.60
C VAL A 125 -27.54 -5.80 0.88
N ALA A 126 -28.78 -5.63 1.33
CA ALA A 126 -29.71 -4.65 0.77
C ALA A 126 -29.19 -3.20 0.95
N ASP A 127 -28.68 -2.87 2.15
CA ASP A 127 -28.11 -1.54 2.42
C ASP A 127 -26.85 -1.29 1.59
N PHE A 128 -26.01 -2.32 1.38
CA PHE A 128 -24.87 -2.27 0.46
C PHE A 128 -25.33 -2.01 -0.98
N ALA A 129 -26.31 -2.77 -1.49
CA ALA A 129 -26.81 -2.61 -2.85
C ALA A 129 -27.38 -1.20 -3.06
N ALA A 130 -28.19 -0.71 -2.12
CA ALA A 130 -28.75 0.65 -2.17
C ALA A 130 -27.67 1.74 -2.11
N ALA A 131 -26.56 1.52 -1.41
CA ALA A 131 -25.43 2.45 -1.41
C ALA A 131 -24.64 2.45 -2.72
N MET A 132 -24.68 1.34 -3.47
CA MET A 132 -24.01 1.18 -4.77
C MET A 132 -24.85 1.61 -5.97
N GLU A 133 -26.17 1.73 -5.81
CA GLU A 133 -27.05 2.29 -6.83
C GLU A 133 -26.66 3.76 -7.12
N ARG A 134 -26.24 4.01 -8.36
CA ARG A 134 -25.95 5.38 -8.83
C ARG A 134 -27.27 6.09 -9.15
N ARG A 135 -27.39 7.33 -8.69
CA ARG A 135 -28.43 8.26 -9.15
C ARG A 135 -28.04 8.88 -10.49
#